data_AF-A0A2E4XKV7-F1
#
_entry.id   AF-A0A2E4XKV7-F1
#
_cell.length_a   1.000
_cell.length_b   1.000
_cell.length_c   1.000
_cell.angle_alpha   90.00
_cell.angle_beta   90.00
_cell.angle_gamma   90.00
#
_symmetry.space_group_name_H-M   'P 1'
#
loop_
_entity.id
_entity.type
_entity.pdbx_description
1 polymer ?
#
loop_
_entity_poly.entity_id
_entity_poly.type
_entity_poly.pdbx_seq_one_letter_code
_entity_poly.pdbx_strand_id
1 'polypeptide(L)'
;MKKSEIISKIHSIFIIYFCFGWVIESQRPYLLLALPSIQYQFLINNNQCILTQLENKYDEEENKDKKGRKVINSYFGKKLEEFNIDISSQTRENIIHTFVYGCFLINYYLYI
;
A
#
# COMPACT_ATOMS: atom_id res chain seq x y z
N MET A 1 -11.59 17.21 8.60
CA MET A 1 -10.60 16.33 7.95
C MET A 1 -11.37 15.30 7.16
N LYS A 2 -10.99 15.06 5.91
CA LYS A 2 -11.72 14.13 5.04
C LYS A 2 -11.53 12.69 5.52
N LYS A 3 -12.55 11.84 5.35
CA LYS A 3 -12.47 10.40 5.65
C LYS A 3 -11.42 9.73 4.78
N SER A 4 -11.33 10.09 3.50
CA SER A 4 -10.29 9.56 2.61
C SER A 4 -8.88 9.90 3.12
N GLU A 5 -8.66 11.13 3.61
CA GLU A 5 -7.38 11.53 4.23
C GLU A 5 -7.06 10.71 5.49
N ILE A 6 -8.06 10.41 6.32
CA ILE A 6 -7.88 9.54 7.50
C ILE A 6 -7.44 8.15 7.07
N ILE A 7 -8.13 7.55 6.10
CA ILE A 7 -7.77 6.22 5.58
C ILE A 7 -6.36 6.23 4.98
N SER A 8 -6.00 7.28 4.24
CA SER A 8 -4.66 7.45 3.66
C SER A 8 -3.55 7.47 4.73
N LYS A 9 -3.79 8.18 5.85
CA LYS A 9 -2.87 8.19 7.00
C LYS A 9 -2.76 6.82 7.66
N ILE A 10 -3.88 6.14 7.87
CA ILE A 10 -3.90 4.77 8.41
C ILE A 10 -3.11 3.84 7.48
N HIS A 11 -3.32 3.94 6.17
CA HIS A 11 -2.61 3.14 5.18
C HIS A 11 -1.10 3.40 5.21
N SER A 12 -0.66 4.64 5.37
CA SER A 12 0.75 4.98 5.59
C SER A 12 1.34 4.27 6.81
N ILE A 13 0.60 4.25 7.92
CA ILE A 13 1.03 3.58 9.16
C ILE A 13 1.22 2.07 8.92
N PHE A 14 0.26 1.43 8.23
CA PHE A 14 0.39 0.02 7.87
C PHE A 14 1.59 -0.25 6.96
N ILE A 15 1.83 0.59 5.95
CA ILE A 15 2.99 0.43 5.06
C ILE A 15 4.29 0.55 5.86
N ILE A 16 4.41 1.55 6.74
CA ILE A 16 5.58 1.71 7.61
C ILE A 16 5.75 0.46 8.49
N TYR A 17 4.67 -0.07 9.06
CA TYR A 17 4.70 -1.31 9.82
C TYR A 17 5.16 -2.52 8.99
N PHE A 18 4.69 -2.68 7.75
CA PHE A 18 5.15 -3.78 6.89
C PHE A 18 6.61 -3.62 6.44
N CYS A 19 7.08 -2.38 6.28
CA CYS A 19 8.46 -2.09 5.90
C CYS A 19 9.47 -2.22 7.05
N PHE A 20 9.07 -1.93 8.30
CA PHE A 20 9.99 -1.82 9.44
C PHE A 20 9.59 -2.61 10.69
N GLY A 21 8.43 -3.26 10.70
CA GLY A 21 7.94 -3.98 11.87
C GLY A 21 8.85 -5.15 12.28
N TRP A 22 9.65 -5.68 11.36
CA TRP A 22 10.63 -6.74 11.62
C TRP A 22 11.74 -6.30 12.61
N VAL A 23 11.93 -4.99 12.81
CA VAL A 23 12.84 -4.44 13.83
C VAL A 23 12.40 -4.87 15.23
N ILE A 24 11.09 -5.03 15.46
CA ILE A 24 10.52 -5.46 16.73
C ILE A 24 10.36 -6.99 16.69
N GLU A 25 11.14 -7.70 17.49
CA GLU A 25 11.20 -9.17 17.47
C GLU A 25 9.84 -9.84 17.65
N SER A 26 9.01 -9.33 18.57
CA SER A 26 7.66 -9.87 18.82
C SER A 26 6.71 -9.75 17.62
N GLN A 27 7.01 -8.89 16.64
CA GLN A 27 6.18 -8.68 15.45
C GLN A 27 6.55 -9.63 14.30
N ARG A 28 7.75 -10.21 14.30
CA ARG A 28 8.28 -11.03 13.20
C ARG A 28 7.39 -12.24 12.82
N PRO A 29 6.82 -13.03 13.76
CA PRO A 29 5.94 -14.14 13.37
C PRO A 29 4.66 -13.65 12.65
N TYR A 30 4.11 -12.51 13.05
CA TYR A 30 2.93 -11.94 12.40
C TYR A 30 3.26 -11.45 10.99
N LEU A 31 4.41 -10.80 10.80
CA LEU A 31 4.88 -10.34 9.50
C LEU A 31 5.20 -11.49 8.54
N LEU A 32 5.68 -12.62 9.08
CA LEU A 32 5.96 -13.82 8.30
C LEU A 32 4.71 -14.34 7.57
N LEU A 33 3.54 -14.22 8.20
CA LEU A 33 2.26 -14.57 7.61
C LEU A 33 1.64 -13.42 6.78
N ALA A 34 1.75 -12.19 7.28
CA ALA A 34 1.07 -11.05 6.68
C ALA A 34 1.68 -10.59 5.35
N LEU A 35 3.02 -10.58 5.24
CA LEU A 35 3.71 -10.10 4.03
C LEU A 35 3.39 -10.95 2.78
N PRO A 36 3.43 -12.29 2.81
CA PRO A 36 2.98 -13.11 1.67
C PRO A 36 1.51 -12.91 1.31
N SER A 37 0.65 -12.71 2.32
CA SER A 37 -0.78 -12.51 2.12
C SER A 37 -1.06 -11.19 1.40
N ILE A 38 -0.34 -10.12 1.76
CA ILE A 38 -0.42 -8.82 1.09
C ILE A 38 0.16 -8.88 -0.32
N GLN A 39 1.30 -9.56 -0.49
CA GLN A 39 1.90 -9.78 -1.79
C GLN A 39 0.91 -10.46 -2.74
N TYR A 40 0.24 -11.52 -2.28
CA TYR A 40 -0.78 -12.20 -3.05
C TYR A 40 -1.96 -11.28 -3.37
N GLN A 41 -2.46 -10.54 -2.37
CA GLN A 41 -3.56 -9.60 -2.57
C GLN A 41 -3.23 -8.52 -3.61
N PHE A 42 -2.01 -7.97 -3.59
CA PHE A 42 -1.57 -7.00 -4.59
C PHE A 42 -1.52 -7.58 -6.00
N LEU A 43 -1.06 -8.84 -6.13
CA LEU A 43 -0.96 -9.53 -7.41
C LEU A 43 -2.33 -9.81 -8.05
N ILE A 44 -3.34 -10.18 -7.27
CA ILE A 44 -4.67 -10.50 -7.81
C ILE A 44 -5.60 -9.28 -7.94
N ASN A 45 -5.26 -8.15 -7.30
CA ASN A 45 -6.14 -6.99 -7.19
C ASN A 45 -5.48 -5.69 -7.68
N ASN A 46 -4.64 -5.75 -8.71
CA ASN A 46 -4.04 -4.57 -9.36
C ASN A 46 -3.37 -3.59 -8.38
N ASN A 47 -2.65 -4.09 -7.38
CA ASN A 47 -2.04 -3.29 -6.31
C ASN A 47 -3.04 -2.46 -5.47
N GLN A 48 -4.32 -2.83 -5.46
CA GLN A 48 -5.32 -2.29 -4.56
C GLN A 48 -5.45 -3.20 -3.33
N CYS A 49 -5.24 -2.64 -2.15
CA CYS A 49 -5.66 -3.30 -0.91
C CYS A 49 -7.05 -2.78 -0.47
N ILE A 50 -7.60 -3.40 0.57
CA ILE A 50 -8.87 -2.97 1.19
C ILE A 50 -8.84 -1.47 1.56
N LEU A 51 -7.71 -0.98 2.09
CA LEU A 51 -7.57 0.44 2.43
C LEU A 51 -7.58 1.34 1.20
N THR A 52 -7.01 0.89 0.08
CA THR A 52 -7.07 1.64 -1.20
C THR A 52 -8.51 1.70 -1.69
N GLN A 53 -9.25 0.60 -1.62
CA GLN A 53 -10.65 0.56 -2.03
C GLN A 53 -11.55 1.44 -1.14
N LEU A 54 -11.30 1.43 0.17
CA LEU A 54 -12.00 2.31 1.12
C LEU A 54 -11.66 3.78 0.88
N GLU A 55 -10.39 4.10 0.64
CA GLU A 55 -9.94 5.45 0.30
C GLU A 55 -10.65 5.94 -0.95
N ASN A 56 -10.68 5.13 -2.02
CA ASN A 56 -11.38 5.42 -3.26
C ASN A 56 -12.87 5.67 -3.04
N LYS A 57 -13.53 4.80 -2.26
CA LYS A 57 -14.96 4.95 -1.96
C LYS A 57 -15.28 6.25 -1.24
N TYR A 58 -14.51 6.61 -0.22
CA TYR A 58 -14.71 7.88 0.49
C TYR A 58 -14.32 9.08 -0.38
N ASP A 59 -13.24 8.98 -1.16
CA ASP A 59 -12.83 10.03 -2.10
C ASP A 59 -13.87 10.22 -3.22
N GLU A 60 -14.66 9.21 -3.58
CA GLU A 60 -15.79 9.37 -4.50
C GLU A 60 -16.95 10.08 -3.81
N GLU A 61 -17.34 9.65 -2.61
CA GLU A 61 -18.46 10.19 -1.84
C GLU A 61 -18.31 11.69 -1.50
N GLU A 62 -17.14 12.13 -1.05
CA GLU A 62 -16.89 13.49 -0.53
C GLU A 62 -16.86 14.60 -1.60
N ASN A 63 -17.08 14.19 -2.83
CA ASN A 63 -16.36 14.75 -3.95
C ASN A 63 -17.26 14.61 -5.21
N LYS A 64 -18.39 13.90 -5.15
CA LYS A 64 -19.33 13.64 -6.26
C LYS A 64 -19.65 14.85 -7.17
N ASP A 65 -19.56 16.08 -6.67
CA ASP A 65 -19.89 17.29 -7.43
C ASP A 65 -18.77 17.86 -8.33
N LYS A 66 -17.54 17.32 -8.30
CA LYS A 66 -16.46 17.79 -9.21
C LYS A 66 -16.38 16.91 -10.45
N LYS A 67 -16.88 17.40 -11.59
CA LYS A 67 -16.68 16.80 -12.91
C LYS A 67 -15.18 16.73 -13.24
N GLY A 68 -14.67 15.54 -13.56
CA GLY A 68 -13.28 15.33 -14.03
C GLY A 68 -12.32 14.64 -13.06
N ARG A 69 -12.80 13.84 -12.09
CA ARG A 69 -11.92 13.26 -11.08
C ARG A 69 -11.15 12.02 -11.58
N LYS A 70 -9.84 11.98 -11.30
CA LYS A 70 -8.97 10.80 -11.45
C LYS A 70 -9.42 9.69 -10.50
N VAL A 71 -9.70 8.51 -11.05
CA VAL A 71 -9.77 7.27 -10.26
C VAL A 71 -8.36 6.99 -9.75
N ILE A 72 -8.20 6.89 -8.43
CA ILE A 72 -6.93 6.49 -7.82
C ILE A 72 -6.73 5.00 -8.11
N ASN A 73 -5.83 4.69 -9.06
CA ASN A 73 -5.59 3.31 -9.49
C ASN A 73 -4.91 2.46 -8.41
N SER A 74 -4.01 3.04 -7.62
CA SER A 74 -3.32 2.39 -6.50
C SER A 74 -2.80 3.42 -5.51
N TYR A 75 -2.62 3.02 -4.25
CA TYR A 75 -2.08 3.91 -3.22
C TYR A 75 -0.67 4.40 -3.56
N PHE A 76 0.22 3.50 -3.98
CA PHE A 76 1.59 3.88 -4.37
C PHE A 76 1.59 4.82 -5.58
N GLY A 77 0.70 4.59 -6.55
CA GLY A 77 0.50 5.51 -7.67
C GLY A 77 0.08 6.91 -7.22
N LYS A 78 -0.88 7.02 -6.30
CA LYS A 78 -1.30 8.31 -5.70
C LYS A 78 -0.13 9.03 -5.05
N LYS A 79 0.70 8.33 -4.28
CA LYS A 79 1.87 8.93 -3.62
C LYS A 79 2.91 9.42 -4.61
N LEU A 80 3.21 8.67 -5.67
CA LEU A 80 4.13 9.13 -6.70
C LEU A 80 3.62 10.40 -7.41
N GLU A 81 2.32 10.47 -7.71
CA GLU A 81 1.70 11.68 -8.25
C GLU A 81 1.81 12.88 -7.30
N GLU A 82 1.62 12.68 -5.98
CA GLU A 82 1.82 13.74 -4.97
C GLU A 82 3.26 14.30 -4.98
N PHE A 83 4.25 13.49 -5.35
CA PHE A 83 5.65 13.90 -5.48
C PHE A 83 6.05 14.36 -6.90
N ASN A 84 5.11 14.47 -7.83
CA ASN A 84 5.35 14.74 -9.26
C ASN A 84 6.31 13.73 -9.92
N ILE A 85 6.25 12.47 -9.49
CA ILE A 85 7.04 11.37 -10.07
C ILE A 85 6.16 10.60 -11.03
N ASP A 86 6.51 10.64 -12.32
CA ASP A 86 5.86 9.84 -13.36
C ASP A 86 6.71 8.62 -13.69
N ILE A 87 6.15 7.43 -13.50
CA ILE A 87 6.76 6.15 -13.85
C ILE A 87 5.74 5.24 -14.50
N SER A 88 6.21 4.36 -15.37
CA SER A 88 5.34 3.39 -16.03
C SER A 88 4.63 2.48 -15.02
N SER A 89 3.43 2.01 -15.37
CA SER A 89 2.67 1.05 -14.55
C SER A 89 3.47 -0.21 -14.25
N GLN A 90 4.21 -0.73 -15.23
CA GLN A 90 5.06 -1.91 -15.07
C GLN A 90 6.20 -1.67 -14.08
N THR A 91 6.89 -0.53 -14.19
CA THR A 91 7.96 -0.17 -13.25
C THR A 91 7.42 -0.06 -11.84
N ARG A 92 6.25 0.57 -11.68
CA ARG A 92 5.57 0.73 -10.40
C ARG A 92 5.26 -0.61 -9.75
N GLU A 93 4.71 -1.55 -10.51
CA GLU A 93 4.38 -2.90 -10.05
C GLU A 93 5.63 -3.69 -9.64
N ASN A 94 6.68 -3.65 -10.47
CA ASN A 94 7.95 -4.29 -10.15
C ASN A 94 8.56 -3.75 -8.86
N ILE A 95 8.49 -2.43 -8.63
CA ILE A 95 8.97 -1.80 -7.39
C ILE A 95 8.20 -2.33 -6.19
N ILE A 96 6.86 -2.30 -6.23
CA ILE A 96 6.02 -2.76 -5.12
C ILE A 96 6.36 -4.22 -4.76
N HIS A 97 6.36 -5.11 -5.75
CA HIS A 97 6.61 -6.53 -5.50
C HIS A 97 8.04 -6.80 -5.03
N THR A 98 9.03 -6.09 -5.58
CA THR A 98 10.43 -6.19 -5.12
C THR A 98 10.55 -5.74 -3.65
N PHE A 99 9.90 -4.63 -3.29
CA PHE A 99 9.93 -4.13 -1.92
C PHE A 99 9.23 -5.06 -0.93
N VAL A 100 8.03 -5.53 -1.25
CA VAL A 100 7.28 -6.45 -0.39
C VAL A 100 8.03 -7.76 -0.20
N TYR A 101 8.57 -8.32 -1.30
CA TYR A 101 9.38 -9.53 -1.24
C TYR A 101 10.69 -9.32 -0.47
N GLY A 102 11.37 -8.19 -0.66
CA GLY A 102 12.56 -7.82 0.12
C GLY A 102 12.27 -7.72 1.62
N CYS A 103 11.15 -7.09 1.99
CA CYS A 103 10.71 -7.03 3.39
C CYS A 103 10.46 -8.43 3.96
N PHE A 104 9.86 -9.32 3.16
CA PHE A 104 9.64 -10.72 3.55
C PHE A 104 10.96 -11.45 3.78
N LEU A 105 11.94 -11.34 2.87
CA LEU A 105 13.24 -11.98 3.01
C LEU A 105 13.99 -11.51 4.25
N ILE A 106 13.99 -10.19 4.52
CA ILE A 106 14.59 -9.63 5.73
C ILE A 106 13.91 -10.18 6.98
N ASN A 107 12.57 -10.17 7.02
CA ASN A 107 11.83 -10.68 8.16
C ASN A 107 12.06 -12.18 8.38
N TYR A 108 12.10 -12.97 7.31
CA TYR A 108 12.36 -14.40 7.36
C TYR A 108 13.76 -14.71 7.88
N TYR A 109 14.78 -14.01 7.37
CA TYR A 109 16.17 -14.18 7.83
C TYR A 109 16.35 -13.82 9.30
N LEU A 110 15.67 -12.77 9.80
CA LEU A 110 15.75 -12.36 11.20
C LEU A 110 14.88 -13.19 12.15
N TYR A 111 13.98 -14.02 11.61
CA TYR A 111 13.12 -14.89 12.40
C TYR A 111 13.76 -16.25 12.67
N ILE A 112 14.57 -16.75 11.73
CA ILE A 112 15.38 -17.97 11.87
C ILE A 112 16.59 -17.67 12.77
#